data_AF-A0A377GFW1-F1
#
_entry.id   AF-A0A377GFW1-F1
#
_cell.length_a   1.000
_cell.length_b   1.000
_cell.length_c   1.000
_cell.angle_alpha   90.00
_cell.angle_beta   90.00
_cell.angle_gamma   90.00
#
_symmetry.space_group_name_H-M   'P 1'
#
loop_
_entity.id
_entity.type
_entity.pdbx_description
1 polymer ?
#
loop_
_entity_poly.entity_id
_entity_poly.type
_entity_poly.pdbx_seq_one_letter_code
_entity_poly.pdbx_strand_id
1 'polypeptide(L)'
;MALDQHYIPAFSIEEIILDKNTGAPLDGGKVYFMQDKQRNIPKPVYQITGAYPNYTYVPLTDNPLILSSIGTFQDALGNPIVPYFFPYDGNFDPEYYFVKVTSSGDVDQFTREAVPYLTTQEDQEISSLIVNEISNPQSCTVGIRSS
;
A
#
# COMPACT_ATOMS: atom_id res chain seq x y z
N MET A 1 1.62 20.50 10.23
CA MET A 1 0.94 20.32 8.92
C MET A 1 0.34 18.92 8.89
N ALA A 2 -0.85 18.75 8.33
CA ALA A 2 -1.37 17.41 8.06
C ALA A 2 -0.58 16.80 6.88
N LEU A 3 -0.33 15.49 6.94
CA LEU A 3 0.20 14.76 5.79
C LEU A 3 -0.80 14.80 4.64
N ASP A 4 -0.32 14.97 3.41
CA ASP A 4 -1.15 14.88 2.23
C ASP A 4 -1.72 13.46 2.10
N GLN A 5 -3.06 13.37 2.06
CA GLN A 5 -3.81 12.12 2.04
C GLN A 5 -3.88 11.49 0.66
N HIS A 6 -3.48 12.20 -0.40
CA HIS A 6 -3.42 11.62 -1.75
C HIS A 6 -2.29 10.59 -1.91
N TYR A 7 -1.30 10.62 -1.00
CA TYR A 7 -0.23 9.63 -0.95
C TYR A 7 -0.65 8.44 -0.08
N ILE A 8 -0.65 7.26 -0.67
CA ILE A 8 -1.18 6.05 -0.05
C ILE A 8 -0.04 5.06 0.16
N PRO A 9 0.17 4.52 1.38
CA PRO A 9 1.23 3.55 1.60
C PRO A 9 1.01 2.30 0.76
N ALA A 10 2.11 1.74 0.24
CA ALA A 10 2.08 0.62 -0.71
C ALA A 10 1.78 -0.76 -0.08
N PHE A 11 1.01 -0.80 1.01
CA PHE A 11 0.64 -2.02 1.72
C PHE A 11 -0.22 -2.98 0.90
N SER A 12 -0.85 -2.50 -0.18
CA SER A 12 -1.58 -3.35 -1.12
C SER A 12 -0.67 -4.29 -1.93
N ILE A 13 0.65 -4.08 -1.90
CA ILE A 13 1.63 -5.07 -2.35
C ILE A 13 1.87 -6.03 -1.19
N GLU A 14 2.97 -5.86 -0.46
CA GLU A 14 3.39 -6.67 0.67
C GLU A 14 4.48 -5.86 1.40
N GLU A 15 4.51 -5.96 2.72
CA GLU A 15 5.58 -5.32 3.52
C GLU A 15 6.89 -6.12 3.42
N ILE A 16 6.77 -7.45 3.33
CA ILE A 16 7.88 -8.38 3.12
C ILE A 16 7.52 -9.24 1.92
N ILE A 17 8.35 -9.16 0.89
CA ILE A 17 8.17 -9.92 -0.35
C ILE A 17 8.98 -11.21 -0.25
N LEU A 18 8.32 -12.33 -0.51
CA LEU A 18 8.89 -13.67 -0.46
C LEU A 18 9.10 -14.24 -1.86
N ASP A 19 10.11 -15.08 -2.03
CA ASP A 19 10.29 -15.88 -3.23
C ASP A 19 9.22 -16.98 -3.28
N LYS A 20 8.49 -17.03 -4.41
CA LYS A 20 7.35 -17.94 -4.58
C LYS A 20 7.73 -19.42 -4.61
N ASN A 21 8.98 -19.75 -4.93
CA ASN A 21 9.43 -21.13 -5.07
C ASN A 21 9.95 -21.68 -3.74
N THR A 22 10.60 -20.82 -2.95
CA THR A 22 11.27 -21.22 -1.70
C THR A 22 10.56 -20.79 -0.44
N GLY A 23 9.71 -19.75 -0.50
CA GLY A 23 9.08 -19.11 0.65
C GLY A 23 10.04 -18.29 1.51
N ALA A 24 11.32 -18.20 1.13
CA ALA A 24 12.31 -17.35 1.79
C ALA A 24 12.13 -15.88 1.36
N PRO A 25 12.66 -14.90 2.12
CA PRO A 25 12.66 -13.51 1.67
C PRO A 25 13.31 -13.35 0.28
N LEU A 26 12.72 -12.49 -0.55
CA LEU A 26 13.19 -12.27 -1.91
C LEU A 26 14.42 -11.35 -1.92
N ASP A 27 15.59 -11.93 -1.66
CA ASP A 27 16.88 -11.24 -1.66
C ASP A 27 17.21 -10.64 -3.04
N GLY A 28 17.43 -9.33 -3.07
CA GLY A 28 17.78 -8.58 -4.29
C GLY A 28 16.68 -8.59 -5.35
N GLY A 29 15.44 -8.89 -4.97
CA GLY A 29 14.29 -8.81 -5.87
C GLY A 29 14.11 -7.43 -6.47
N LYS A 30 13.51 -7.36 -7.65
CA LYS A 30 13.22 -6.10 -8.36
C LYS A 30 11.72 -5.86 -8.36
N VAL A 31 11.30 -4.68 -7.90
CA VAL A 31 9.90 -4.24 -7.91
C VAL A 31 9.75 -3.09 -8.88
N TYR A 32 9.00 -3.33 -9.95
CA TYR A 32 8.71 -2.37 -10.99
C TYR A 32 7.36 -1.72 -10.72
N PHE A 33 7.32 -0.39 -10.80
CA PHE A 33 6.10 0.41 -10.63
C PHE A 33 5.75 1.07 -11.96
N MET A 34 4.64 0.71 -12.56
CA MET A 34 4.27 1.17 -13.90
C MET A 34 2.85 1.72 -13.92
N GLN A 35 2.52 2.51 -14.93
CA GLN A 35 1.13 2.93 -15.16
C GLN A 35 0.28 1.71 -15.50
N ASP A 36 -0.89 1.59 -14.89
CA ASP A 36 -1.78 0.44 -15.13
C ASP A 36 -2.29 0.39 -16.59
N LYS A 37 -2.64 1.56 -17.15
CA LYS A 37 -3.07 1.72 -18.54
C LYS A 37 -1.94 1.47 -19.55
N GLN A 38 -0.70 1.76 -19.16
CA GLN A 38 0.48 1.67 -20.01
C GLN A 38 1.63 0.99 -19.25
N ARG A 39 1.55 -0.33 -19.14
CA ARG A 39 2.44 -1.21 -18.33
C ARG A 39 3.91 -1.26 -18.76
N ASN A 40 4.36 -0.34 -19.61
CA ASN A 40 5.74 -0.15 -20.01
C ASN A 40 6.27 1.24 -19.61
N ILE A 41 5.41 2.10 -19.04
CA ILE A 41 5.75 3.45 -18.60
C ILE A 41 5.93 3.41 -17.08
N PRO A 42 7.16 3.68 -16.58
CA PRO A 42 7.41 3.80 -15.16
C PRO A 42 6.54 4.89 -14.53
N LYS A 43 5.93 4.58 -13.39
CA LYS A 43 5.22 5.55 -12.57
C LYS A 43 6.01 5.76 -11.26
N PRO A 44 6.29 7.01 -10.86
CA PRO A 44 7.07 7.27 -9.65
C PRO A 44 6.33 6.80 -8.40
N VAL A 45 7.09 6.34 -7.43
CA VAL A 45 6.66 6.11 -6.04
C VAL A 45 7.44 7.02 -5.11
N TYR A 46 6.95 7.23 -3.90
CA TYR A 46 7.45 8.27 -3.02
C TYR A 46 7.84 7.70 -1.66
N GLN A 47 8.70 8.41 -0.94
CA GLN A 47 9.00 8.16 0.47
C GLN A 47 8.73 9.41 1.30
N ILE A 48 8.32 9.21 2.55
CA ILE A 48 8.19 10.31 3.50
C ILE A 48 9.58 10.70 4.02
N THR A 49 9.84 11.99 4.08
CA THR A 49 11.05 12.60 4.65
C THR A 49 10.69 13.80 5.52
N GLY A 50 11.68 14.37 6.20
CA GLY A 50 11.51 15.52 7.09
C GLY A 50 11.46 15.12 8.57
N ALA A 51 10.99 16.04 9.41
CA ALA A 51 10.91 15.86 10.85
C ALA A 51 9.70 16.62 11.40
N TYR A 52 9.16 16.16 12.53
CA TYR A 52 8.00 16.82 13.15
C TYR A 52 8.20 18.34 13.29
N PRO A 53 7.22 19.17 12.92
CA PRO A 53 5.87 18.85 12.40
C PRO A 53 5.74 18.87 10.87
N ASN A 54 6.87 18.87 10.14
CA ASN A 54 6.97 19.10 8.71
C ASN A 54 7.51 17.85 8.00
N TYR A 55 6.59 17.06 7.47
CA TYR A 55 6.89 15.91 6.62
C TYR A 55 6.61 16.24 5.17
N THR A 56 7.40 15.67 4.27
CA THR A 56 7.29 15.85 2.82
C THR A 56 7.48 14.54 2.08
N TYR A 57 6.76 14.36 0.98
CA TYR A 57 6.97 13.23 0.07
C TYR A 57 8.02 13.58 -0.97
N VAL A 58 9.05 12.74 -1.10
CA VAL A 58 10.05 12.85 -2.16
C VAL A 58 9.98 11.64 -3.07
N PRO A 59 10.10 11.83 -4.40
CA PRO A 59 10.07 10.71 -5.33
C PRO A 59 11.29 9.81 -5.13
N LEU A 60 11.06 8.51 -5.13
CA LEU A 60 12.10 7.50 -5.31
C LEU A 60 12.40 7.44 -6.81
N THR A 61 13.62 7.82 -7.17
CA THR A 61 14.06 7.93 -8.57
C THR A 61 14.35 6.57 -9.21
N ASP A 62 14.57 5.54 -8.39
CA ASP A 62 14.90 4.21 -8.85
C ASP A 62 13.62 3.45 -9.22
N ASN A 63 13.60 2.91 -10.44
CA ASN A 63 12.55 2.01 -10.90
C ASN A 63 13.19 1.04 -11.91
N PRO A 64 13.37 -0.24 -11.56
CA PRO A 64 12.82 -0.92 -10.40
C PRO A 64 13.46 -0.52 -9.07
N LEU A 65 12.70 -0.66 -7.98
CA LEU A 65 13.26 -0.67 -6.63
C LEU A 65 13.86 -2.05 -6.34
N ILE A 66 15.07 -2.05 -5.76
CA ILE A 66 15.77 -3.27 -5.36
C ILE A 66 15.45 -3.57 -3.90
N LEU A 67 15.04 -4.80 -3.62
CA LEU A 67 14.77 -5.27 -2.27
C LEU A 67 16.05 -5.57 -1.51
N SER A 68 15.97 -5.43 -0.19
CA SER A 68 16.99 -5.87 0.75
C SER A 68 17.12 -7.40 0.77
N SER A 69 18.12 -7.91 1.48
CA SER A 69 18.31 -9.36 1.68
C SER A 69 17.20 -10.03 2.49
N ILE A 70 16.35 -9.22 3.15
CA ILE A 70 15.19 -9.69 3.90
C ILE A 70 13.87 -9.40 3.17
N GLY A 71 13.91 -9.06 1.87
CA GLY A 71 12.71 -8.90 1.05
C GLY A 71 11.91 -7.62 1.34
N THR A 72 12.54 -6.62 1.95
CA THR A 72 11.92 -5.32 2.26
C THR A 72 12.43 -4.22 1.33
N PHE A 73 11.65 -3.15 1.16
CA PHE A 73 12.14 -1.95 0.48
C PHE A 73 13.19 -1.24 1.33
N GLN A 74 14.24 -0.75 0.68
CA GLN A 74 15.30 0.02 1.33
C GLN A 74 15.62 1.30 0.55
N ASP A 75 16.09 2.32 1.25
CA ASP A 75 16.66 3.51 0.63
C ASP A 75 18.10 3.26 0.13
N ALA A 76 18.70 4.28 -0.50
CA ALA A 76 20.09 4.23 -0.97
C ALA A 76 21.13 4.05 0.17
N LEU A 77 20.74 4.23 1.43
CA LEU A 77 21.58 4.04 2.61
C LEU A 77 21.35 2.67 3.27
N GLY A 78 20.44 1.85 2.74
CA GLY A 78 20.11 0.53 3.28
C GLY A 78 19.12 0.55 4.45
N ASN A 79 18.46 1.69 4.72
CA ASN A 79 17.41 1.75 5.74
C ASN A 79 16.10 1.20 5.19
N PRO A 80 15.30 0.46 5.97
CA PRO A 80 13.98 0.03 5.55
C PRO A 80 13.06 1.23 5.34
N ILE A 81 12.33 1.24 4.22
CA ILE A 81 11.37 2.29 3.88
C ILE A 81 10.00 1.72 3.53
N VAL A 82 8.97 2.54 3.66
CA VAL A 82 7.63 2.25 3.14
C VAL A 82 7.40 3.13 1.91
N PRO A 83 7.26 2.55 0.71
CA PRO A 83 6.88 3.30 -0.48
C PRO A 83 5.44 3.82 -0.39
N TYR A 84 5.19 4.97 -1.01
CA TYR A 84 3.88 5.58 -1.14
C TYR A 84 3.51 5.71 -2.62
N PHE A 85 2.29 5.31 -2.94
CA PHE A 85 1.64 5.54 -4.23
C PHE A 85 1.05 6.93 -4.30
N PHE A 86 1.06 7.50 -5.51
CA PHE A 86 0.24 8.65 -5.87
C PHE A 86 -0.67 8.20 -7.03
N PRO A 87 -1.88 7.69 -6.75
CA PRO A 87 -2.73 7.01 -7.73
C PRO A 87 -3.51 7.97 -8.64
N TYR A 88 -2.89 9.11 -8.93
CA TYR A 88 -3.44 10.17 -9.76
C TYR A 88 -2.42 10.55 -10.82
N ASP A 89 -2.89 11.17 -11.90
CA ASP A 89 -2.04 11.79 -12.91
C ASP A 89 -1.81 13.29 -12.61
N GLY A 90 -1.21 14.02 -13.57
CA GLY A 90 -0.98 15.46 -13.44
C GLY A 90 -2.24 16.32 -13.39
N ASN A 91 -3.39 15.76 -13.77
CA ASN A 91 -4.70 16.40 -13.76
C ASN A 91 -5.54 16.00 -12.54
N PHE A 92 -4.99 15.17 -11.65
CA PHE A 92 -5.69 14.52 -10.54
C PHE A 92 -6.77 13.51 -10.98
N ASP A 93 -6.73 13.04 -12.23
CA ASP A 93 -7.57 11.94 -12.67
C ASP A 93 -7.01 10.61 -12.14
N PRO A 94 -7.86 9.61 -11.80
CA PRO A 94 -7.39 8.32 -11.30
C PRO A 94 -6.47 7.60 -12.29
N GLU A 95 -5.26 7.29 -11.85
CA GLU A 95 -4.29 6.52 -12.60
C GLU A 95 -3.59 5.52 -11.67
N TYR A 96 -4.05 4.27 -11.70
CA TYR A 96 -3.53 3.20 -10.86
C TYR A 96 -2.17 2.69 -11.33
N TYR A 97 -1.55 1.89 -10.46
CA TYR A 97 -0.29 1.23 -10.69
C TYR A 97 -0.48 -0.22 -11.15
N PHE A 98 0.37 -0.63 -12.07
CA PHE A 98 0.72 -2.02 -12.33
C PHE A 98 2.08 -2.30 -11.69
N VAL A 99 2.11 -3.23 -10.74
CA VAL A 99 3.31 -3.62 -10.00
C VAL A 99 3.75 -4.99 -10.50
N LYS A 100 5.01 -5.10 -10.91
CA LYS A 100 5.64 -6.36 -11.29
C LYS A 100 6.80 -6.64 -10.35
N VAL A 101 6.84 -7.84 -9.78
CA VAL A 101 7.94 -8.29 -8.91
C VAL A 101 8.68 -9.43 -9.60
N THR A 102 10.00 -9.31 -9.68
CA THR A 102 10.90 -10.37 -10.19
C THR A 102 11.97 -10.67 -9.16
N SER A 103 12.56 -11.87 -9.22
CA SER A 103 13.79 -12.16 -8.47
C SER A 103 14.97 -11.33 -9.01
N SER A 104 16.09 -11.39 -8.28
CA SER A 104 17.37 -10.85 -8.72
C SER A 104 17.83 -11.39 -10.08
N GLY A 105 17.44 -12.63 -10.40
CA GLY A 105 17.69 -13.29 -11.69
C GLY A 105 16.60 -13.05 -12.76
N ASP A 106 15.76 -12.03 -12.58
CA ASP A 106 14.68 -11.65 -13.52
C ASP A 106 13.62 -12.73 -13.75
N VAL A 107 13.43 -13.64 -12.77
CA VAL A 107 12.33 -14.61 -12.78
C VAL A 107 11.09 -13.96 -12.16
N ASP A 108 9.99 -13.94 -12.91
CA ASP A 108 8.71 -13.38 -12.45
C ASP A 108 8.24 -14.05 -11.16
N GLN A 109 7.94 -13.26 -10.14
CA GLN A 109 7.39 -13.71 -8.86
C GLN A 109 5.87 -13.57 -8.87
N PHE A 110 5.38 -12.33 -8.94
CA PHE A 110 3.96 -12.03 -9.09
C PHE A 110 3.75 -10.64 -9.72
N THR A 111 2.50 -10.35 -10.07
CA THR A 111 2.05 -9.04 -10.51
C THR A 111 0.82 -8.61 -9.74
N ARG A 112 0.65 -7.31 -9.52
CA ARG A 112 -0.58 -6.70 -9.03
C ARG A 112 -1.00 -5.57 -9.95
N GLU A 113 -2.29 -5.46 -10.19
CA GLU A 113 -2.88 -4.46 -11.09
C GLU A 113 -3.94 -3.64 -10.35
N ALA A 114 -4.26 -2.47 -10.89
CA ALA A 114 -5.21 -1.54 -10.28
C ALA A 114 -4.93 -1.22 -8.79
N VAL A 115 -3.64 -1.15 -8.40
CA VAL A 115 -3.25 -0.78 -7.02
C VAL A 115 -2.94 0.72 -6.92
N PRO A 116 -3.20 1.38 -5.78
CA PRO A 116 -3.91 0.89 -4.60
C PRO A 116 -5.41 0.72 -4.86
N TYR A 117 -6.04 -0.19 -4.11
CA TYR A 117 -7.50 -0.40 -4.15
C TYR A 117 -8.20 0.73 -3.40
N LEU A 118 -8.53 1.78 -4.12
CA LEU A 118 -9.32 2.88 -3.58
C LEU A 118 -10.74 2.39 -3.36
N THR A 119 -11.20 2.38 -2.11
CA THR A 119 -12.63 2.27 -1.85
C THR A 119 -13.26 3.59 -2.24
N THR A 120 -14.08 3.60 -3.29
CA THR A 120 -15.06 4.68 -3.45
C THR A 120 -15.97 4.62 -2.22
N GLN A 121 -15.83 5.60 -1.32
CA GLN A 121 -16.93 5.95 -0.42
C GLN A 121 -18.06 6.42 -1.33
N GLU A 122 -18.95 5.51 -1.71
CA GLU A 122 -20.34 5.94 -1.81
C GLU A 122 -20.71 6.40 -0.40
N ASP A 123 -21.13 7.66 -0.27
CA ASP A 123 -21.77 8.17 0.95
C ASP A 123 -23.06 7.35 1.17
N GLN A 124 -22.93 6.13 1.68
CA GLN A 124 -24.03 5.42 2.27
C GLN A 124 -24.25 6.06 3.63
N GLU A 125 -25.33 6.83 3.74
CA GLU A 125 -25.81 7.34 5.02
C GLU A 125 -25.76 6.22 6.06
N ILE A 126 -24.88 6.39 7.05
CA ILE A 126 -24.69 5.43 8.13
C ILE A 126 -25.96 5.48 8.98
N SER A 127 -26.96 4.66 8.66
CA SER A 127 -27.95 4.23 9.65
C SER A 127 -27.22 3.28 10.60
N SER A 128 -26.87 3.79 11.78
CA SER A 128 -26.14 3.04 12.80
C SER A 128 -26.97 1.87 13.34
N LEU A 129 -26.95 0.74 12.64
CA LEU A 129 -27.31 -0.56 13.23
C LEU A 129 -26.06 -1.14 13.88
N ILE A 130 -25.92 -0.93 15.19
CA ILE A 130 -25.01 -1.74 16.00
C ILE A 130 -25.68 -3.12 16.14
N VAL A 131 -25.34 -4.05 15.24
CA VAL A 131 -25.64 -5.47 15.43
C VAL A 131 -24.40 -6.11 16.02
N ASN A 132 -24.49 -6.47 17.30
CA ASN A 132 -23.43 -7.18 18.01
C ASN A 132 -23.39 -8.63 17.50
N GLU A 133 -22.50 -8.93 16.55
CA GLU A 133 -22.28 -10.26 15.93
C GLU A 133 -21.51 -11.25 16.85
N ILE A 134 -21.55 -11.04 18.17
CA ILE A 134 -21.07 -12.04 19.13
C ILE A 134 -22.30 -12.59 19.85
N SER A 135 -22.75 -13.76 19.42
CA SER A 135 -23.79 -14.51 20.11
C SER A 135 -23.26 -14.98 21.47
N ASN A 136 -23.46 -14.16 22.51
CA ASN A 136 -23.21 -14.57 23.88
C ASN A 136 -24.54 -15.02 24.52
N PRO A 137 -24.76 -16.32 24.81
CA PRO A 137 -26.03 -16.85 25.32
C PRO A 137 -26.32 -16.49 26.80
N GLN A 138 -25.77 -15.39 27.31
CA GLN A 138 -25.84 -15.01 28.73
C GLN A 138 -26.36 -13.58 28.98
N SER A 139 -26.76 -12.82 27.95
CA SER A 139 -27.31 -11.48 28.16
C SER A 139 -28.77 -11.53 28.60
N CYS A 140 -29.00 -11.59 29.91
CA CYS A 140 -30.28 -11.27 30.52
C CYS A 140 -30.61 -9.78 30.29
N THR A 141 -31.81 -9.51 29.79
CA THR A 141 -32.41 -8.18 29.61
C THR A 141 -32.42 -7.40 30.93
N VAL A 142 -31.64 -6.33 31.02
CA VAL A 142 -31.81 -5.30 32.06
C VAL A 142 -32.73 -4.23 31.50
N GLY A 143 -34.02 -4.32 31.84
CA GLY A 143 -34.99 -3.27 31.54
C GLY A 143 -34.81 -2.10 32.50
N ILE A 144 -34.41 -0.94 32.00
CA ILE A 144 -34.48 0.31 32.76
C ILE A 144 -35.93 0.82 32.66
N ARG A 145 -36.66 0.82 33.79
CA ARG A 145 -37.95 1.52 33.88
C ARG A 145 -37.69 3.00 34.16
N SER A 146 -38.07 3.86 33.22
CA SER A 146 -38.27 5.29 33.49
C SER A 146 -39.70 5.51 33.98
N SER A 147 -39.77 6.12 35.17
CA SER A 147 -40.86 6.86 35.84
C SER A 147 -42.30 6.68 35.36
#